data_AF-A0A8X7QBY1-F1
#
_entry.id   AF-A0A8X7QBY1-F1
#
_cell.length_a   1.000
_cell.length_b   1.000
_cell.length_c   1.000
_cell.angle_alpha   90.00
_cell.angle_beta   90.00
_cell.angle_gamma   90.00
#
_symmetry.space_group_name_H-M   'P 1'
#
loop_
_entity.id
_entity.type
_entity.pdbx_description
1 polymer ?
#
loop_
_entity_poly.entity_id
_entity_poly.type
_entity_poly.pdbx_seq_one_letter_code
_entity_poly.pdbx_strand_id
1 'polypeptide(L)'
;MSSAQDPFYIVKEEIQDSIDKLQSAFHKWERISPGMGDQVHVTKELLANCGSIEWQVDELEKAVAVAAKDPALYGIDEAELERRRRWTSNARTQLVRVVLELAMQVKCGES
;
A
#
# COMPACT_ATOMS: atom_id res chain seq x y z
N MET A 1 25.36 -8.99 -3.20
CA MET A 1 24.13 -9.35 -3.94
C MET A 1 23.49 -8.07 -4.43
N SER A 2 23.05 -8.00 -5.68
CA SER A 2 22.36 -6.82 -6.18
C SER A 2 21.04 -6.66 -5.43
N SER A 3 20.79 -5.49 -4.85
CA SER A 3 19.57 -5.19 -4.07
C SER A 3 18.27 -5.48 -4.81
N ALA A 4 18.29 -5.49 -6.15
CA ALA A 4 17.16 -5.83 -7.01
C ALA A 4 16.70 -7.30 -6.96
N GLN A 5 17.48 -8.22 -6.38
CA GLN A 5 17.08 -9.64 -6.20
C GLN A 5 16.72 -9.98 -4.75
N ASP A 6 16.76 -9.00 -3.84
CA ASP A 6 16.36 -9.22 -2.46
C ASP A 6 14.83 -9.31 -2.39
N PRO A 7 14.28 -10.34 -1.72
CA PRO A 7 12.83 -10.53 -1.63
C PRO A 7 12.08 -9.31 -1.09
N PHE A 8 12.70 -8.52 -0.20
CA PHE A 8 12.11 -7.29 0.29
C PHE A 8 11.89 -6.28 -0.83
N TYR A 9 12.89 -6.06 -1.70
CA TYR A 9 12.78 -5.05 -2.75
C TYR A 9 11.81 -5.48 -3.86
N ILE A 10 11.72 -6.77 -4.15
CA ILE A 10 10.72 -7.31 -5.08
C ILE A 10 9.31 -7.02 -4.55
N VAL A 11 9.02 -7.43 -3.31
CA VAL A 11 7.70 -7.21 -2.71
C VAL A 11 7.40 -5.71 -2.54
N LYS A 12 8.42 -4.92 -2.21
CA LYS A 12 8.32 -3.45 -2.15
C LYS A 12 7.89 -2.86 -3.49
N GLU A 13 8.48 -3.29 -4.59
CA GLU A 13 8.12 -2.83 -5.94
C GLU A 13 6.69 -3.27 -6.31
N GLU A 14 6.29 -4.50 -5.97
CA GLU A 14 4.91 -4.97 -6.19
C GLU A 14 3.87 -4.18 -5.39
N ILE A 15 4.17 -3.87 -4.12
CA ILE A 15 3.32 -3.02 -3.29
C ILE A 15 3.26 -1.60 -3.86
N GLN A 16 4.39 -1.05 -4.28
CA GLN A 16 4.44 0.29 -4.87
C GLN A 16 3.59 0.37 -6.14
N ASP A 17 3.75 -0.58 -7.06
CA ASP A 17 2.91 -0.70 -8.27
C ASP A 17 1.42 -0.82 -7.93
N SER A 18 1.08 -1.57 -6.87
CA SER A 18 -0.30 -1.68 -6.39
C SER A 18 -0.85 -0.36 -5.84
N ILE A 19 -0.03 0.43 -5.12
CA ILE A 19 -0.38 1.78 -4.66
C ILE A 19 -0.59 2.72 -5.86
N ASP A 20 0.30 2.70 -6.85
CA ASP A 20 0.19 3.52 -8.06
C ASP A 20 -1.08 3.17 -8.87
N LYS A 21 -1.42 1.89 -8.96
CA LYS A 21 -2.69 1.41 -9.54
C LYS A 21 -3.90 1.88 -8.75
N LEU A 22 -3.86 1.83 -7.42
CA LEU A 22 -4.92 2.33 -6.55
C LEU A 22 -5.17 3.83 -6.77
N GLN A 23 -4.09 4.64 -6.81
CA GLN A 23 -4.19 6.08 -7.07
C GLN A 23 -4.75 6.36 -8.46
N SER A 24 -4.31 5.61 -9.47
CA SER A 24 -4.83 5.73 -10.84
C SER A 24 -6.32 5.40 -10.92
N ALA A 25 -6.75 4.33 -10.24
CA ALA A 25 -8.16 3.95 -10.15
C ALA A 25 -8.97 5.02 -9.38
N PHE A 26 -8.40 5.62 -8.34
CA PHE A 26 -9.03 6.69 -7.58
C PHE A 26 -9.26 7.95 -8.43
N HIS A 27 -8.25 8.40 -9.17
CA HIS A 27 -8.40 9.52 -10.11
C HIS A 27 -9.42 9.24 -11.22
N LYS A 28 -9.51 7.98 -11.67
CA LYS A 28 -10.56 7.57 -12.61
C LYS A 28 -11.93 7.69 -11.95
N TRP A 29 -12.07 7.26 -10.69
CA TRP A 29 -13.31 7.37 -9.91
C TRP A 29 -13.74 8.82 -9.70
N GLU A 30 -12.83 9.74 -9.36
CA GLU A 30 -13.12 11.18 -9.21
C GLU A 30 -13.68 11.81 -10.49
N ARG A 31 -13.36 11.25 -11.66
CA ARG A 31 -13.87 11.69 -12.96
C ARG A 31 -15.22 11.09 -13.33
N ILE A 32 -15.67 10.04 -12.64
CA ILE A 32 -16.98 9.42 -12.89
C ILE A 32 -18.02 10.27 -12.16
N SER A 33 -19.04 10.71 -12.89
CA SER A 33 -20.13 11.51 -12.30
C SER A 33 -20.86 10.70 -11.22
N PRO A 34 -21.16 11.31 -10.06
CA PRO A 34 -21.90 10.64 -9.00
C PRO A 34 -23.27 10.16 -9.52
N GLY A 35 -23.58 8.87 -9.30
CA GLY A 35 -24.88 8.28 -9.64
C GLY A 35 -24.92 7.32 -10.85
N MET A 36 -23.81 7.11 -11.56
CA MET A 36 -23.71 5.99 -12.52
C MET A 36 -23.39 4.68 -11.79
N GLY A 37 -24.02 3.57 -12.19
CA GLY A 37 -23.75 2.24 -11.61
C GLY A 37 -22.28 1.83 -11.65
N ASP A 38 -21.52 2.37 -12.60
CA ASP A 38 -20.07 2.20 -12.72
C ASP A 38 -19.31 2.77 -11.52
N GLN A 39 -19.80 3.85 -10.89
CA GLN A 39 -19.15 4.46 -9.73
C GLN A 39 -19.15 3.51 -8.54
N VAL A 40 -20.27 2.81 -8.27
CA VAL A 40 -20.38 1.86 -7.15
C VAL A 40 -19.45 0.66 -7.34
N HIS A 41 -19.32 0.18 -8.58
CA HIS A 41 -18.41 -0.92 -8.90
C HIS A 41 -16.95 -0.50 -8.66
N VAL A 42 -16.56 0.67 -9.17
CA VAL A 42 -15.20 1.21 -8.98
C VAL A 42 -14.91 1.50 -7.50
N THR A 43 -15.87 2.01 -6.72
CA THR A 43 -15.71 2.17 -5.27
C THR A 43 -15.41 0.85 -4.57
N LYS A 44 -16.14 -0.22 -4.90
CA LYS A 44 -15.91 -1.55 -4.33
C LYS A 44 -14.52 -2.10 -4.69
N GLU A 45 -14.10 -1.91 -5.94
CA GLU A 45 -12.77 -2.29 -6.39
C GLU A 45 -11.67 -1.53 -5.63
N LEU A 46 -11.84 -0.21 -5.46
CA LEU A 46 -10.92 0.63 -4.70
C LEU A 46 -10.79 0.17 -3.24
N LEU A 47 -11.91 -0.13 -2.57
CA LEU A 47 -11.90 -0.65 -1.20
C LEU A 47 -11.22 -2.02 -1.09
N ALA A 48 -11.48 -2.92 -2.04
CA ALA A 48 -10.82 -4.23 -2.09
C ALA A 48 -9.31 -4.10 -2.31
N ASN A 49 -8.89 -3.23 -3.23
CA ASN A 49 -7.49 -2.94 -3.48
C ASN A 49 -6.82 -2.33 -2.25
N CYS A 50 -7.46 -1.39 -1.57
CA CYS A 50 -6.96 -0.82 -0.31
C CYS A 50 -6.69 -1.91 0.74
N GLY A 51 -7.65 -2.81 0.95
CA GLY A 51 -7.50 -3.91 1.91
C GLY A 51 -6.39 -4.89 1.53
N SER A 52 -6.26 -5.21 0.23
CA SER A 52 -5.18 -6.07 -0.27
C SER A 52 -3.80 -5.45 0.00
N ILE A 53 -3.62 -4.17 -0.33
CA ILE A 53 -2.33 -3.50 -0.18
C ILE A 53 -2.01 -3.27 1.31
N GLU A 54 -3.02 -2.96 2.14
CA GLU A 54 -2.85 -2.86 3.60
C GLU A 54 -2.29 -4.16 4.17
N TRP A 55 -2.87 -5.30 3.78
CA TRP A 55 -2.39 -6.61 4.20
C TRP A 55 -0.95 -6.86 3.72
N GLN A 56 -0.62 -6.56 2.45
CA GLN A 56 0.74 -6.73 1.93
C GLN A 56 1.77 -5.89 2.68
N VAL A 57 1.43 -4.64 3.02
CA VAL A 57 2.30 -3.75 3.81
C VAL A 57 2.47 -4.28 5.24
N ASP A 58 1.41 -4.78 5.88
CA ASP A 58 1.46 -5.34 7.23
C ASP A 58 2.33 -6.62 7.29
N GLU A 59 2.21 -7.51 6.30
CA GLU A 59 3.06 -8.70 6.19
C GLU A 59 4.53 -8.34 5.94
N LEU A 60 4.79 -7.33 5.09
CA LEU A 60 6.16 -6.86 4.87
C LEU A 60 6.75 -6.19 6.12
N GLU A 61 5.95 -5.44 6.87
CA GLU A 61 6.36 -4.87 8.16
C GLU A 61 6.70 -5.96 9.18
N LYS A 62 5.91 -7.04 9.25
CA LYS A 62 6.23 -8.22 10.08
C LYS A 62 7.53 -8.88 9.65
N ALA A 63 7.76 -9.04 8.35
CA ALA A 63 9.01 -9.60 7.83
C ALA A 63 10.23 -8.74 8.23
N VAL A 64 10.11 -7.41 8.12
CA VAL A 64 11.14 -6.48 8.59
C VAL A 64 11.34 -6.57 10.11
N ALA A 65 10.27 -6.69 10.89
CA ALA A 65 10.36 -6.85 12.34
C ALA A 65 11.04 -8.17 12.75
N VAL A 66 10.84 -9.25 12.00
CA VAL A 66 11.54 -10.53 12.18
C VAL A 66 13.02 -10.38 11.84
N ALA A 67 13.34 -9.78 10.68
CA ALA A 67 14.73 -9.52 10.29
C ALA A 67 15.46 -8.62 11.28
N ALA A 68 14.75 -7.68 11.91
CA ALA A 68 15.31 -6.80 12.94
C ALA A 68 15.72 -7.52 14.23
N LYS A 69 15.15 -8.70 14.53
CA LYS A 69 15.53 -9.46 15.74
C LYS A 69 16.91 -10.09 15.60
N ASP A 70 17.26 -10.48 14.38
CA ASP A 70 18.57 -11.05 14.07
C ASP A 70 19.01 -10.67 12.65
N PRO A 71 19.51 -9.44 12.45
CA PRO A 71 19.87 -8.93 11.13
C PRO A 71 21.11 -9.62 10.54
N ALA A 72 21.95 -10.21 11.40
CA ALA A 72 23.15 -10.94 11.00
C ALA A 72 22.80 -12.23 10.23
N LEU A 73 21.72 -12.93 10.58
CA LEU A 73 21.22 -14.10 9.85
C LEU A 73 20.82 -13.79 8.40
N TYR A 74 20.42 -12.55 8.13
CA TYR A 74 19.99 -12.11 6.79
C TYR A 74 21.07 -11.31 6.06
N GLY A 75 22.23 -11.06 6.69
CA GLY A 75 23.28 -10.23 6.11
C GLY A 75 22.86 -8.77 5.88
N ILE A 76 21.95 -8.27 6.71
CA ILE A 76 21.38 -6.91 6.61
C ILE A 76 22.07 -6.03 7.66
N ASP A 77 22.58 -4.86 7.26
CA ASP A 77 23.10 -3.87 8.19
C ASP A 77 21.97 -2.98 8.79
N GLU A 78 22.28 -2.29 9.89
CA GLU A 78 21.31 -1.45 10.60
C GLU A 78 20.74 -0.32 9.71
N ALA A 79 21.55 0.25 8.81
CA ALA A 79 21.10 1.31 7.91
C ALA A 79 20.17 0.79 6.80
N GLU A 80 20.40 -0.43 6.31
CA GLU A 80 19.47 -1.13 5.43
C GLU A 80 18.16 -1.46 6.17
N LEU A 81 18.22 -1.97 7.39
CA LEU A 81 17.05 -2.27 8.20
C LEU A 81 16.20 -1.03 8.48
N GLU A 82 16.83 0.11 8.82
CA GLU A 82 16.14 1.38 9.04
C GLU A 82 15.45 1.86 7.75
N ARG A 83 16.11 1.75 6.60
CA ARG A 83 15.50 2.07 5.30
C ARG A 83 14.26 1.24 5.03
N ARG A 84 14.31 -0.07 5.32
CA ARG A 84 13.16 -0.97 5.17
C ARG A 84 12.01 -0.56 6.08
N ARG A 85 12.27 -0.32 7.37
CA ARG A 85 11.27 0.14 8.35
C ARG A 85 10.63 1.47 7.98
N ARG A 86 11.45 2.44 7.55
CA ARG A 86 10.97 3.77 7.17
C ARG A 86 10.05 3.70 5.97
N TRP A 87 10.40 2.87 4.99
CA TRP A 87 9.56 2.69 3.80
C TRP A 87 8.22 2.01 4.13
N THR A 88 8.21 0.91 4.91
CA THR A 88 6.96 0.22 5.28
C THR A 88 6.03 1.12 6.08
N SER A 89 6.59 1.87 7.04
CA SER A 89 5.82 2.85 7.83
C SER A 89 5.20 3.94 6.94
N ASN A 90 5.97 4.49 6.00
CA ASN A 90 5.46 5.50 5.07
C ASN A 90 4.38 4.94 4.14
N ALA A 91 4.56 3.72 3.62
CA ALA A 91 3.57 3.04 2.78
C ALA A 91 2.25 2.85 3.54
N ARG A 92 2.31 2.41 4.81
CA ARG A 92 1.13 2.27 5.68
C ARG A 92 0.42 3.61 5.89
N THR A 93 1.15 4.68 6.19
CA THR A 93 0.55 6.02 6.36
C THR A 93 -0.12 6.51 5.08
N GLN A 94 0.49 6.29 3.92
CA GLN A 94 -0.12 6.65 2.64
C GLN A 94 -1.42 5.89 2.38
N LEU A 95 -1.46 4.57 2.65
CA LEU A 95 -2.68 3.78 2.49
C LEU A 95 -3.80 4.25 3.40
N VAL A 96 -3.51 4.41 4.70
CA VAL A 96 -4.51 4.89 5.67
C VAL A 96 -5.09 6.23 5.23
N ARG A 97 -4.25 7.13 4.71
CA ARG A 97 -4.69 8.41 4.19
C ARG A 97 -5.65 8.24 3.00
N VAL A 98 -5.29 7.44 1.99
CA VAL A 98 -6.13 7.20 0.81
C VAL A 98 -7.46 6.52 1.19
N VAL A 99 -7.45 5.55 2.11
CA VAL A 99 -8.67 4.90 2.61
C VAL A 99 -9.60 5.90 3.31
N LEU A 100 -9.05 6.79 4.15
CA LEU A 100 -9.83 7.82 4.83
C LEU A 100 -10.42 8.82 3.84
N GLU A 101 -9.64 9.26 2.85
CA GLU A 101 -10.12 10.17 1.79
C GLU A 101 -11.26 9.52 0.99
N LEU A 102 -11.09 8.26 0.56
CA LEU A 102 -12.14 7.46 -0.09
C LEU A 102 -13.42 7.35 0.75
N ALA A 103 -13.28 6.99 2.03
CA ALA A 103 -14.42 6.81 2.92
C ALA A 103 -15.18 8.13 3.18
N MET A 104 -14.48 9.26 3.25
CA MET A 104 -15.11 10.58 3.38
C MET A 104 -15.88 10.97 2.11
N GLN A 105 -15.32 10.74 0.92
CA GLN A 105 -15.98 11.12 -0.34
C GLN A 105 -17.19 10.23 -0.65
N VAL A 106 -17.14 8.93 -0.36
CA VAL A 106 -18.29 8.02 -0.51
C VAL A 106 -19.45 8.48 0.37
N LYS A 107 -19.20 8.82 1.65
CA LYS A 107 -20.24 9.33 2.56
C LYS A 107 -20.88 10.64 2.10
N CYS A 108 -20.15 11.51 1.40
CA CYS A 108 -20.69 12.79 0.93
C CYS A 108 -21.61 12.64 -0.30
N GLY A 109 -21.44 11.57 -1.09
CA GLY A 109 -22.22 11.32 -2.31
C GLY A 109 -23.56 10.62 -2.09
N GLU A 110 -23.79 10.07 -0.89
CA GLU A 110 -25.03 9.37 -0.52
C GLU A 110 -26.09 10.29 0.13
N SER A 111 -25.80 11.59 0.29
CA SER A 111 -26.62 12.52 1.09
C SER A 111 -27.37 13.58 0.28
#